data_AF-A0A2V8D1F1-F1
#
_entry.id   AF-A0A2V8D1F1-F1
#
_cell.length_a   1.000
_cell.length_b   1.000
_cell.length_c   1.000
_cell.angle_alpha   90.00
_cell.angle_beta   90.00
_cell.angle_gamma   90.00
#
_symmetry.space_group_name_H-M   'P 1'
#
loop_
_entity.id
_entity.type
_entity.pdbx_description
1 polymer ?
#
loop_
_entity_poly.entity_id
_entity_poly.type
_entity_poly.pdbx_seq_one_letter_code
_entity_poly.pdbx_strand_id
1 'polypeptide(L)'
;QTGEAIARKLGNALVAPIVPIEAGNPENKYLEWGSLYFTADTFQAVVRDMTTSLKSQGFKNIILIGDSGGDTAGLKAVAQELTAKWNGTPGVYHIPEYYNWSQPAVPGGPTVRQFTTENGIPEKFDSDGIHDDYGLTSVLMAGNPKNVRLEQRIAANKTTINGISIVPKEKTIEFGRKVVEWRANIAVEAIKKALATRQSSQ
;
A
#
# COMPACT_ATOMS: atom_id res chain seq x y z
N GLN A 1 -0.93 9.02 -2.42
CA GLN A 1 -0.50 9.09 -3.85
C GLN A 1 -1.08 7.94 -4.64
N THR A 2 -0.70 6.68 -4.37
CA THR A 2 -1.21 5.55 -5.17
C THR A 2 -2.72 5.36 -5.08
N GLY A 3 -3.31 5.50 -3.89
CA GLY A 3 -4.77 5.47 -3.73
C GLY A 3 -5.50 6.53 -4.58
N GLU A 4 -4.93 7.74 -4.70
CA GLU A 4 -5.47 8.78 -5.58
C GLU A 4 -5.32 8.40 -7.07
N ALA A 5 -4.15 7.89 -7.47
CA ALA A 5 -3.93 7.42 -8.83
C ALA A 5 -4.91 6.31 -9.23
N ILE A 6 -5.15 5.34 -8.34
CA ILE A 6 -6.16 4.29 -8.50
C ILE A 6 -7.55 4.91 -8.69
N ALA A 7 -7.96 5.81 -7.80
CA ALA A 7 -9.29 6.42 -7.85
C ALA A 7 -9.52 7.21 -9.15
N ARG A 8 -8.53 7.99 -9.59
CA ARG A 8 -8.57 8.74 -10.85
C ARG A 8 -8.66 7.82 -12.07
N LYS A 9 -7.91 6.72 -12.09
CA LYS A 9 -7.93 5.72 -13.18
C LYS A 9 -9.25 4.95 -13.26
N LEU A 10 -9.90 4.68 -12.14
CA LEU A 10 -11.23 4.08 -12.10
C LEU A 10 -12.30 5.07 -12.58
N GLY A 11 -12.11 6.36 -12.35
CA GLY A 11 -12.99 7.44 -12.83
C GLY A 11 -14.31 7.59 -12.06
N ASN A 12 -14.63 6.64 -11.18
CA ASN A 12 -15.86 6.59 -10.39
C ASN A 12 -15.62 6.17 -8.92
N ALA A 13 -14.39 6.35 -8.42
CA ALA A 13 -13.99 5.96 -7.08
C ALA A 13 -13.58 7.17 -6.24
N LEU A 14 -13.85 7.10 -4.94
CA LEU A 14 -13.39 8.04 -3.93
C LEU A 14 -12.43 7.33 -2.97
N VAL A 15 -11.50 8.08 -2.38
CA VAL A 15 -10.59 7.57 -1.35
C VAL A 15 -11.16 7.92 0.02
N ALA A 16 -11.50 6.91 0.81
CA ALA A 16 -11.91 7.09 2.20
C ALA A 16 -10.72 7.56 3.07
N PRO A 17 -10.97 8.10 4.28
CA PRO A 17 -9.89 8.39 5.22
C PRO A 17 -8.96 7.19 5.44
N ILE A 18 -7.66 7.44 5.53
CA ILE A 18 -6.64 6.38 5.66
C ILE A 18 -6.59 5.90 7.12
N VAL A 19 -6.52 4.59 7.33
CA VAL A 19 -6.14 3.99 8.62
C VAL A 19 -4.60 4.04 8.71
N PRO A 20 -4.02 4.85 9.62
CA PRO A 20 -2.60 5.17 9.55
C PRO A 20 -1.70 4.17 10.31
N ILE A 21 -2.29 3.23 11.05
CA ILE A 21 -1.59 2.26 11.89
C ILE A 21 -1.92 0.87 11.38
N GLU A 22 -0.86 0.09 11.12
CA GLU A 22 -0.96 -1.29 10.64
C GLU A 22 -1.30 -2.28 11.77
N ALA A 23 -1.74 -3.48 11.36
CA ALA A 23 -1.89 -4.60 12.29
C ALA A 23 -0.54 -5.22 12.65
N GLY A 24 -0.31 -5.47 13.94
CA GLY A 24 0.90 -6.14 14.42
C GLY A 24 0.84 -6.48 15.91
N ASN A 25 2.01 -6.60 16.54
CA ASN A 25 2.13 -6.89 17.97
C ASN A 25 2.63 -5.65 18.72
N PRO A 26 1.76 -4.93 19.47
CA PRO A 26 2.18 -3.79 20.29
C PRO A 26 3.17 -4.16 21.41
N GLU A 27 3.22 -5.42 21.83
CA GLU A 27 4.15 -5.94 22.85
C GLU A 27 5.46 -6.44 22.26
N ASN A 28 5.70 -6.23 20.96
CA ASN A 28 6.95 -6.63 20.34
C ASN A 28 8.14 -5.93 21.01
N LYS A 29 8.98 -6.70 21.73
CA LYS A 29 10.18 -6.19 22.41
C LYS A 29 11.25 -5.62 21.47
N TYR A 30 11.12 -5.87 20.16
CA TYR A 30 11.98 -5.33 19.11
C TYR A 30 11.31 -4.23 18.29
N LEU A 31 10.27 -3.59 18.85
CA LEU A 31 9.61 -2.46 18.21
C LEU A 31 10.59 -1.28 18.07
N GLU A 32 10.85 -0.89 16.83
CA GLU A 32 11.65 0.29 16.53
C GLU A 32 10.99 1.57 17.07
N TRP A 33 11.81 2.55 17.43
CA TRP A 33 11.31 3.77 18.05
C TRP A 33 10.42 4.56 17.08
N GLY A 34 9.21 4.88 17.53
CA GLY A 34 8.20 5.59 16.74
C GLY A 34 7.24 4.67 15.98
N SER A 35 7.51 3.37 15.88
CA SER A 35 6.55 2.41 15.35
C SER A 35 5.41 2.17 16.34
N LEU A 36 4.19 2.15 15.84
CA LEU A 36 2.97 1.87 16.61
C LEU A 36 2.18 0.79 15.88
N TYR A 37 1.56 -0.11 16.63
CA TYR A 37 0.74 -1.19 16.10
C TYR A 37 -0.67 -1.16 16.70
N PHE A 38 -1.66 -1.51 15.89
CA PHE A 38 -2.89 -2.07 16.41
C PHE A 38 -2.72 -3.57 16.60
N THR A 39 -3.38 -4.13 17.62
CA THR A 39 -3.59 -5.58 17.63
C THR A 39 -4.43 -5.98 16.40
N ALA A 40 -4.35 -7.25 15.99
CA ALA A 40 -5.16 -7.75 14.88
C ALA A 40 -6.66 -7.47 15.07
N ASP A 41 -7.17 -7.65 16.30
CA ASP A 41 -8.58 -7.42 16.63
C ASP A 41 -8.96 -5.94 16.54
N THR A 42 -8.11 -5.04 17.07
CA THR A 42 -8.34 -3.59 16.99
C THR A 42 -8.31 -3.10 15.54
N PHE A 43 -7.34 -3.54 14.74
CA PHE A 43 -7.25 -3.19 13.33
C PHE A 43 -8.52 -3.61 12.58
N GLN A 44 -8.95 -4.86 12.76
CA GLN A 44 -10.18 -5.36 12.13
C GLN A 44 -11.42 -4.61 12.60
N ALA A 45 -11.51 -4.23 13.88
CA ALA A 45 -12.61 -3.42 14.40
C ALA A 45 -12.69 -2.06 13.71
N VAL A 46 -11.57 -1.34 13.59
CA VAL A 46 -11.51 -0.05 12.89
C VAL A 46 -11.94 -0.20 11.43
N VAL A 47 -11.37 -1.16 10.70
CA VAL A 47 -11.70 -1.38 9.27
C VAL A 47 -13.18 -1.77 9.10
N ARG A 48 -13.72 -2.59 10.00
CA ARG A 48 -15.14 -3.02 9.98
C ARG A 48 -16.08 -1.84 10.16
N ASP A 49 -15.80 -0.96 11.12
CA ASP A 49 -16.65 0.20 11.42
C ASP A 49 -16.60 1.25 10.31
N MET A 50 -15.41 1.49 9.73
CA MET A 50 -15.27 2.36 8.56
C MET A 50 -16.01 1.80 7.34
N THR A 51 -15.86 0.50 7.06
CA THR A 51 -16.58 -0.17 5.95
C THR A 51 -18.09 -0.13 6.15
N THR A 52 -18.55 -0.35 7.38
CA THR A 52 -19.98 -0.27 7.74
C THR A 52 -20.51 1.16 7.56
N SER A 53 -19.73 2.17 7.92
CA SER A 53 -20.10 3.58 7.70
C SER A 53 -20.25 3.90 6.22
N LEU A 54 -19.35 3.42 5.36
CA LEU A 54 -19.46 3.58 3.90
C LEU A 54 -20.71 2.88 3.34
N LYS A 55 -21.05 1.68 3.83
CA LYS A 55 -22.33 1.04 3.48
C LYS A 55 -23.52 1.91 3.85
N SER A 56 -23.56 2.49 5.06
CA SER A 56 -24.65 3.35 5.51
C SER A 56 -24.79 4.62 4.68
N GLN A 57 -23.70 5.10 4.08
CA GLN A 57 -23.68 6.23 3.14
C GLN A 57 -24.10 5.84 1.71
N GLY A 58 -24.41 4.57 1.46
CA GLY A 58 -24.96 4.09 0.18
C GLY A 58 -23.93 3.60 -0.84
N PHE A 59 -22.64 3.50 -0.49
CA PHE A 59 -21.62 2.93 -1.37
C PHE A 59 -21.95 1.48 -1.75
N LYS A 60 -21.78 1.13 -3.03
CA LYS A 60 -22.15 -0.18 -3.59
C LYS A 60 -20.99 -1.15 -3.73
N ASN A 61 -19.78 -0.61 -3.85
CA ASN A 61 -18.53 -1.35 -3.89
C ASN A 61 -17.56 -0.67 -2.93
N ILE A 62 -17.01 -1.42 -1.99
CA ILE A 62 -16.04 -0.95 -1.01
C ILE A 62 -14.77 -1.77 -1.18
N ILE A 63 -13.68 -1.10 -1.52
CA ILE A 63 -12.40 -1.72 -1.85
C ILE A 63 -11.43 -1.49 -0.68
N LEU A 64 -10.91 -2.58 -0.12
CA LEU A 64 -9.92 -2.60 0.94
C LEU A 64 -8.54 -2.93 0.33
N ILE A 65 -7.58 -2.03 0.53
CA ILE A 65 -6.17 -2.18 0.14
C ILE A 65 -5.27 -1.85 1.33
N GLY A 66 -4.17 -2.59 1.48
CA GLY A 66 -3.18 -2.40 2.55
C GLY A 66 -1.78 -2.20 1.98
N ASP A 67 -0.98 -1.34 2.60
CA ASP A 67 0.40 -1.06 2.19
C ASP A 67 1.43 -1.68 3.14
N SER A 68 0.97 -2.46 4.13
CA SER A 68 1.81 -3.27 5.00
C SER A 68 1.41 -4.75 5.00
N GLY A 69 2.40 -5.62 5.23
CA GLY A 69 2.22 -7.06 5.26
C GLY A 69 1.25 -7.51 6.35
N GLY A 70 1.30 -6.88 7.53
CA GLY A 70 0.43 -7.19 8.66
C GLY A 70 -1.06 -6.98 8.36
N ASP A 71 -1.39 -6.04 7.47
CA ASP A 71 -2.78 -5.67 7.15
C ASP A 71 -3.51 -6.76 6.36
N THR A 72 -2.78 -7.51 5.52
CA THR A 72 -3.34 -8.39 4.49
C THR A 72 -4.36 -9.39 5.05
N ALA A 73 -4.04 -10.02 6.18
CA ALA A 73 -4.93 -11.01 6.81
C ALA A 73 -6.20 -10.36 7.37
N GLY A 74 -6.06 -9.22 8.06
CA GLY A 74 -7.18 -8.50 8.66
C GLY A 74 -8.13 -7.92 7.60
N LEU A 75 -7.59 -7.32 6.54
CA LEU A 75 -8.40 -6.79 5.43
C LEU A 75 -9.18 -7.90 4.72
N LYS A 76 -8.55 -9.07 4.49
CA LYS A 76 -9.23 -10.25 3.94
C LYS A 76 -10.36 -10.72 4.85
N ALA A 77 -10.11 -10.85 6.15
CA ALA A 77 -11.09 -11.32 7.12
C ALA A 77 -12.32 -10.40 7.16
N VAL A 78 -12.12 -9.07 7.23
CA VAL A 78 -13.21 -8.10 7.26
C VAL A 78 -14.00 -8.11 5.94
N ALA A 79 -13.33 -8.20 4.78
CA ALA A 79 -14.02 -8.28 3.49
C ALA A 79 -14.92 -9.52 3.41
N GLN A 80 -14.44 -10.67 3.87
CA GLN A 80 -15.20 -11.93 3.90
C GLN A 80 -16.36 -11.87 4.90
N GLU A 81 -16.10 -11.40 6.12
CA GLU A 81 -17.10 -11.23 7.18
C GLU A 81 -18.27 -10.37 6.69
N LEU A 82 -17.98 -9.18 6.16
CA LEU A 82 -19.00 -8.23 5.76
C LEU A 82 -19.72 -8.64 4.47
N THR A 83 -19.01 -9.27 3.53
CA THR A 83 -19.63 -9.87 2.35
C THR A 83 -20.65 -10.94 2.76
N ALA A 84 -20.31 -11.83 3.69
CA ALA A 84 -21.24 -12.83 4.20
C ALA A 84 -22.42 -12.19 4.94
N LYS A 85 -22.12 -11.25 5.85
CA LYS A 85 -23.14 -10.55 6.67
C LYS A 85 -24.15 -9.77 5.83
N TRP A 86 -23.74 -9.24 4.68
CA TRP A 86 -24.59 -8.41 3.82
C TRP A 86 -25.14 -9.15 2.61
N ASN A 87 -25.02 -10.48 2.55
CA ASN A 87 -25.41 -11.30 1.39
C ASN A 87 -24.82 -10.73 0.09
N GLY A 88 -23.55 -10.37 0.21
CA GLY A 88 -22.78 -9.68 -0.79
C GLY A 88 -23.15 -8.22 -1.00
N THR A 89 -24.28 -7.64 -0.57
CA THR A 89 -24.72 -6.31 -1.04
C THR A 89 -24.71 -5.25 0.07
N PRO A 90 -23.83 -4.22 0.03
CA PRO A 90 -22.86 -3.88 -1.02
C PRO A 90 -21.65 -4.82 -1.03
N GLY A 91 -20.94 -4.87 -2.16
CA GLY A 91 -19.74 -5.68 -2.29
C GLY A 91 -18.57 -5.12 -1.48
N VAL A 92 -17.89 -5.98 -0.74
CA VAL A 92 -16.66 -5.64 0.00
C VAL A 92 -15.54 -6.53 -0.51
N TYR A 93 -14.46 -5.91 -0.99
CA TYR A 93 -13.38 -6.61 -1.68
C TYR A 93 -12.06 -6.27 -1.03
N HIS A 94 -11.26 -7.28 -0.73
CA HIS A 94 -9.85 -7.09 -0.44
C HIS A 94 -9.05 -7.29 -1.72
N ILE A 95 -8.17 -6.35 -2.05
CA ILE A 95 -7.31 -6.38 -3.24
C ILE A 95 -5.86 -6.58 -2.78
N PRO A 96 -5.42 -7.84 -2.56
CA PRO A 96 -4.08 -8.14 -2.07
C PRO A 96 -2.98 -7.75 -3.06
N GLU A 97 -3.29 -7.66 -4.36
CA GLU A 97 -2.32 -7.32 -5.42
C GLU A 97 -1.66 -5.96 -5.22
N TYR A 98 -2.28 -5.05 -4.45
CA TYR A 98 -1.66 -3.76 -4.13
C TYR A 98 -0.45 -3.90 -3.19
N TYR A 99 -0.47 -4.84 -2.23
CA TYR A 99 0.69 -5.08 -1.36
C TYR A 99 1.74 -5.90 -2.11
N ASN A 100 2.70 -5.20 -2.70
CA ASN A 100 3.64 -5.77 -3.66
C ASN A 100 5.07 -5.23 -3.49
N TRP A 101 5.53 -5.04 -2.25
CA TRP A 101 6.84 -4.46 -1.99
C TRP A 101 8.03 -5.41 -2.27
N SER A 102 8.36 -6.30 -1.33
CA SER A 102 9.49 -7.25 -1.43
C SER A 102 9.01 -8.69 -1.44
N GLN A 103 8.02 -8.99 -0.61
CA GLN A 103 7.20 -10.20 -0.66
C GLN A 103 5.76 -9.79 -0.98
N PRO A 104 5.24 -10.12 -2.17
CA PRO A 104 3.89 -9.73 -2.56
C PRO A 104 2.85 -10.56 -1.80
N ALA A 105 1.70 -9.96 -1.46
CA ALA A 105 0.60 -10.70 -0.82
C ALA A 105 0.01 -11.78 -1.73
N VAL A 106 0.16 -11.64 -3.05
CA VAL A 106 -0.19 -12.67 -4.04
C VAL A 106 1.07 -13.44 -4.42
N PRO A 107 1.17 -14.75 -4.13
CA PRO A 107 2.32 -15.56 -4.51
C PRO A 107 2.61 -15.48 -6.02
N GLY A 108 3.87 -15.24 -6.38
CA GLY A 108 4.29 -15.06 -7.77
C GLY A 108 3.88 -13.72 -8.41
N GLY A 109 3.25 -12.81 -7.65
CA GLY A 109 2.97 -11.45 -8.09
C GLY A 109 4.26 -10.64 -8.29
N PRO A 110 4.23 -9.57 -9.09
CA PRO A 110 5.41 -8.75 -9.33
C PRO A 110 5.66 -7.84 -8.12
N THR A 111 6.91 -7.42 -7.93
CA THR A 111 7.34 -6.64 -6.75
C THR A 111 7.95 -5.30 -7.10
N VAL A 112 7.87 -4.33 -6.18
CA VAL A 112 8.59 -3.05 -6.30
C VAL A 112 10.09 -3.29 -6.43
N ARG A 113 10.66 -4.28 -5.72
CA ARG A 113 12.07 -4.67 -5.87
C ARG A 113 12.40 -5.08 -7.31
N GLN A 114 11.63 -6.00 -7.90
CA GLN A 114 11.80 -6.43 -9.29
C GLN A 114 11.66 -5.26 -10.28
N PHE A 115 10.57 -4.49 -10.15
CA PHE A 115 10.35 -3.30 -10.99
C PHE A 115 11.52 -2.33 -10.90
N THR A 116 12.09 -2.16 -9.70
CA THR A 116 13.23 -1.27 -9.47
C THR A 116 14.48 -1.73 -10.23
N THR A 117 14.81 -3.02 -10.13
CA THR A 117 15.93 -3.63 -10.86
C THR A 117 15.72 -3.57 -12.38
N GLU A 118 14.53 -3.95 -12.87
CA GLU A 118 14.19 -3.98 -14.30
C GLU A 118 14.22 -2.58 -14.94
N ASN A 119 13.99 -1.53 -14.16
CA ASN A 119 14.09 -0.14 -14.60
C ASN A 119 15.48 0.49 -14.35
N GLY A 120 16.52 -0.35 -14.24
CA GLY A 120 17.92 0.09 -14.29
C GLY A 120 18.51 0.55 -12.96
N ILE A 121 17.87 0.23 -11.83
CA ILE A 121 18.40 0.51 -10.48
C ILE A 121 18.79 -0.81 -9.80
N PRO A 122 20.07 -1.23 -9.91
CA PRO A 122 20.56 -2.49 -9.33
C PRO A 122 20.88 -2.30 -7.85
N GLU A 123 19.84 -2.12 -7.04
CA GLU A 123 19.94 -1.97 -5.59
C GLU A 123 20.44 -3.26 -4.92
N LYS A 124 21.36 -3.11 -3.95
CA LYS A 124 21.77 -4.22 -3.08
C LYS A 124 20.82 -4.29 -1.90
N PHE A 125 19.64 -4.88 -2.11
CA PHE A 125 18.59 -4.91 -1.09
C PHE A 125 19.11 -5.34 0.28
N ASP A 126 18.61 -4.67 1.32
CA ASP A 126 18.92 -4.91 2.73
C ASP A 126 20.38 -4.61 3.14
N SER A 127 21.23 -4.05 2.26
CA SER A 127 22.66 -3.82 2.56
C SER A 127 22.92 -2.79 3.66
N ASP A 128 22.02 -1.83 3.81
CA ASP A 128 22.13 -0.80 4.85
C ASP A 128 21.54 -1.28 6.20
N GLY A 129 20.96 -2.49 6.26
CA GLY A 129 20.35 -3.06 7.46
C GLY A 129 19.09 -2.31 7.91
N ILE A 130 18.47 -1.54 7.00
CA ILE A 130 17.25 -0.76 7.26
C ILE A 130 16.07 -1.38 6.50
N HIS A 131 14.87 -1.25 7.07
CA HIS A 131 13.63 -1.70 6.46
C HIS A 131 13.11 -0.65 5.45
N ASP A 132 13.88 -0.42 4.39
CA ASP A 132 13.56 0.52 3.31
C ASP A 132 14.37 0.18 2.05
N ASP A 133 13.81 0.51 0.89
CA ASP A 133 14.45 0.33 -0.42
C ASP A 133 14.31 1.61 -1.26
N TYR A 134 15.18 1.81 -2.24
CA TYR A 134 15.15 2.94 -3.16
C TYR A 134 13.78 3.09 -3.83
N GLY A 135 13.18 1.96 -4.24
CA GLY A 135 11.84 1.94 -4.83
C GLY A 135 10.78 2.59 -3.95
N LEU A 136 10.73 2.28 -2.65
CA LEU A 136 9.76 2.87 -1.72
C LEU A 136 10.13 4.30 -1.32
N THR A 137 11.40 4.57 -1.03
CA THR A 137 11.89 5.94 -0.80
C THR A 137 11.52 6.87 -1.95
N SER A 138 11.66 6.41 -3.20
CA SER A 138 11.31 7.19 -4.39
C SER A 138 9.82 7.56 -4.44
N VAL A 139 8.92 6.64 -4.03
CA VAL A 139 7.48 6.90 -3.92
C VAL A 139 7.19 7.97 -2.87
N LEU A 140 7.86 7.93 -1.71
CA LEU A 140 7.72 8.98 -0.69
C LEU A 140 8.18 10.33 -1.23
N MET A 141 9.32 10.36 -1.91
CA MET A 141 9.85 11.57 -2.53
C MET A 141 8.94 12.14 -3.61
N ALA A 142 8.29 11.28 -4.41
CA ALA A 142 7.37 11.70 -5.47
C ALA A 142 6.16 12.49 -4.94
N GLY A 143 5.74 12.22 -3.70
CA GLY A 143 4.65 12.96 -3.06
C GLY A 143 5.15 14.18 -2.33
N ASN A 144 6.16 13.99 -1.48
CA ASN A 144 6.80 15.08 -0.76
C ASN A 144 8.20 14.69 -0.29
N PRO A 145 9.28 15.26 -0.85
CA PRO A 145 10.65 15.00 -0.41
C PRO A 145 10.93 15.32 1.06
N LYS A 146 10.08 16.13 1.72
CA LYS A 146 10.18 16.36 3.17
C LYS A 146 9.91 15.10 3.99
N ASN A 147 9.14 14.15 3.46
CA ASN A 147 8.83 12.88 4.15
C ASN A 147 10.07 12.01 4.34
N VAL A 148 11.10 12.17 3.48
CA VAL A 148 12.37 11.45 3.62
C VAL A 148 13.45 12.28 4.30
N ARG A 149 13.10 13.47 4.81
CA ARG A 149 14.03 14.43 5.44
C ARG A 149 15.21 14.78 4.53
N LEU A 150 14.93 15.00 3.24
CA LEU A 150 15.96 15.12 2.20
C LEU A 150 17.01 16.20 2.52
N GLU A 151 16.58 17.38 3.00
CA GLU A 151 17.50 18.49 3.33
C GLU A 151 18.47 18.10 4.45
N GLN A 152 17.97 17.44 5.50
CA GLN A 152 18.80 16.96 6.60
C GLN A 152 19.74 15.83 6.15
N ARG A 153 19.27 14.94 5.27
CA ARG A 153 20.11 13.90 4.66
C ARG A 153 21.24 14.50 3.83
N ILE A 154 20.98 15.54 3.04
CA ILE A 154 22.01 16.26 2.28
C ILE A 154 23.04 16.87 3.24
N ALA A 155 22.59 17.61 4.25
CA ALA A 155 23.47 18.23 5.24
C ALA A 155 24.34 17.22 6.00
N ALA A 156 23.84 16.01 6.21
CA ALA A 156 24.53 14.93 6.91
C ALA A 156 25.29 13.96 5.98
N ASN A 157 25.32 14.20 4.67
CA ASN A 157 25.89 13.28 3.66
C ASN A 157 25.30 11.85 3.73
N LYS A 158 23.98 11.75 3.95
CA LYS A 158 23.20 10.50 4.07
C LYS A 158 22.14 10.37 2.95
N THR A 159 22.55 10.60 1.72
CA THR A 159 21.67 10.65 0.53
C THR A 159 21.71 9.34 -0.28
N THR A 160 21.89 8.21 0.39
CA THR A 160 21.81 6.89 -0.23
C THR A 160 20.83 6.00 0.50
N ILE A 161 20.28 5.03 -0.22
CA ILE A 161 19.57 3.86 0.31
C ILE A 161 20.15 2.64 -0.40
N ASN A 162 20.68 1.68 0.35
CA ASN A 162 21.28 0.44 -0.14
C ASN A 162 22.33 0.69 -1.25
N GLY A 163 23.15 1.72 -1.03
CA GLY A 163 24.17 2.18 -1.97
C GLY A 163 23.67 2.98 -3.19
N ILE A 164 22.35 3.18 -3.34
CA ILE A 164 21.75 3.96 -4.44
C ILE A 164 21.53 5.41 -4.00
N SER A 165 22.04 6.36 -4.79
CA SER A 165 21.83 7.80 -4.53
C SER A 165 20.37 8.20 -4.72
N ILE A 166 19.81 8.95 -3.76
CA ILE A 166 18.49 9.60 -3.85
C ILE A 166 18.58 11.06 -4.34
N VAL A 167 19.77 11.48 -4.78
CA VAL A 167 20.04 12.77 -5.41
C VAL A 167 20.67 12.58 -6.80
N PRO A 168 20.41 13.47 -7.79
CA PRO A 168 19.55 14.65 -7.72
C PRO A 168 18.07 14.27 -7.57
N LYS A 169 17.34 15.02 -6.73
CA LYS A 169 15.99 14.68 -6.27
C LYS A 169 15.00 14.50 -7.41
N GLU A 170 15.18 15.22 -8.50
CA GLU A 170 14.31 15.20 -9.69
C GLU A 170 14.27 13.80 -10.30
N LYS A 171 15.41 13.11 -10.38
CA LYS A 171 15.49 11.74 -10.91
C LYS A 171 14.77 10.75 -10.01
N THR A 172 14.95 10.86 -8.71
CA THR A 172 14.30 9.97 -7.74
C THR A 172 12.79 10.22 -7.68
N ILE A 173 12.35 11.47 -7.77
CA ILE A 173 10.93 11.84 -7.89
C ILE A 173 10.31 11.27 -9.17
N GLU A 174 10.99 11.40 -10.31
CA GLU A 174 10.52 10.85 -11.58
C GLU A 174 10.38 9.32 -11.50
N PHE A 175 11.36 8.65 -10.90
CA PHE A 175 11.32 7.21 -10.68
C PHE A 175 10.14 6.81 -9.79
N GLY A 176 9.93 7.51 -8.67
CA GLY A 176 8.82 7.26 -7.77
C GLY A 176 7.45 7.41 -8.43
N ARG A 177 7.29 8.36 -9.36
CA ARG A 177 6.06 8.48 -10.16
C ARG A 177 5.82 7.25 -11.05
N LYS A 178 6.89 6.68 -11.63
CA LYS A 178 6.80 5.42 -12.41
C LYS A 178 6.35 4.25 -11.52
N VAL A 179 6.89 4.16 -10.31
CA VAL A 179 6.48 3.13 -9.33
C VAL A 179 5.00 3.33 -8.92
N VAL A 180 4.56 4.55 -8.61
CA VAL A 180 3.16 4.86 -8.26
C VAL A 180 2.21 4.47 -9.40
N GLU A 181 2.54 4.85 -10.63
CA GLU A 181 1.76 4.54 -11.83
C GLU A 181 1.65 3.03 -12.04
N TRP A 182 2.77 2.31 -11.94
CA TRP A 182 2.84 0.86 -12.07
C TRP A 182 1.99 0.14 -11.00
N ARG A 183 2.15 0.50 -9.72
CA ARG A 183 1.34 -0.07 -8.62
C ARG A 183 -0.14 0.23 -8.78
N ALA A 184 -0.48 1.45 -9.24
CA ALA A 184 -1.87 1.83 -9.50
C ALA A 184 -2.50 1.00 -10.62
N ASN A 185 -1.77 0.73 -11.70
CA ASN A 185 -2.27 -0.10 -12.81
C ASN A 185 -2.58 -1.53 -12.34
N ILE A 186 -1.68 -2.15 -11.58
CA ILE A 186 -1.91 -3.48 -10.98
C ILE A 186 -3.18 -3.50 -10.13
N ALA A 187 -3.33 -2.53 -9.22
CA ALA A 187 -4.50 -2.47 -8.35
C ALA A 187 -5.80 -2.23 -9.13
N VAL A 188 -5.78 -1.37 -10.15
CA VAL A 188 -6.94 -1.10 -11.01
C VAL A 188 -7.38 -2.36 -11.77
N GLU A 189 -6.43 -3.11 -12.34
CA GLU A 189 -6.73 -4.37 -13.03
C GLU A 189 -7.36 -5.39 -12.08
N ALA A 190 -6.80 -5.56 -10.88
CA ALA A 190 -7.33 -6.45 -9.86
C ALA A 190 -8.73 -6.03 -9.39
N ILE A 191 -8.96 -4.73 -9.18
CA ILE A 191 -10.28 -4.17 -8.83
C ILE A 191 -11.30 -4.47 -9.93
N LYS A 192 -10.97 -4.19 -11.19
CA LYS A 192 -11.86 -4.45 -12.34
C LYS A 192 -12.24 -5.93 -12.43
N LYS A 193 -11.26 -6.82 -12.23
CA LYS A 193 -11.49 -8.28 -12.20
C LYS A 193 -12.45 -8.67 -11.07
N ALA A 194 -12.20 -8.20 -9.84
CA ALA A 194 -13.04 -8.48 -8.69
C ALA A 194 -14.50 -8.01 -8.88
N LEU A 195 -14.70 -6.83 -9.46
CA LEU A 195 -16.01 -6.29 -9.77
C LEU A 195 -16.74 -7.10 -10.86
N ALA A 196 -16.02 -7.52 -11.91
CA ALA A 196 -16.59 -8.30 -13.00
C ALA A 196 -17.03 -9.71 -12.56
N THR A 197 -16.20 -10.41 -11.77
CA THR A 197 -16.55 -11.74 -11.22
C THR A 197 -17.86 -11.69 -10.45
N ARG A 198 -18.11 -10.60 -9.72
CA ARG A 198 -19.37 -10.45 -9.00
C ARG A 198 -20.57 -10.25 -9.92
N GLN A 199 -20.44 -9.41 -10.95
CA GLN A 199 -21.55 -9.20 -11.91
C GLN A 199 -21.98 -10.51 -12.56
N SER A 200 -21.06 -11.45 -12.77
CA SER A 200 -21.39 -12.79 -13.28
C SER A 200 -22.00 -13.76 -12.25
N SER A 201 -21.96 -13.42 -10.95
CA SER A 201 -22.51 -14.24 -9.86
C SER A 201 -23.84 -13.70 -9.29
N GLN A 202 -24.34 -12.59 -9.84
CA GLN A 202 -25.66 -12.01 -9.56
C GLN A 202 -26.63 -12.32 -10.69
#